data_AF-A0A0K0E4P6-F1
#
_entry.id   AF-A0A0K0E4P6-F1
#
_cell.length_a   1.000
_cell.length_b   1.000
_cell.length_c   1.000
_cell.angle_alpha   90.00
_cell.angle_beta   90.00
_cell.angle_gamma   90.00
#
_symmetry.space_group_name_H-M   'P 1'
#
loop_
_entity.id
_entity.type
_entity.pdbx_description
1 polymer ?
#
loop_
_entity_poly.entity_id
_entity_poly.type
_entity_poly.pdbx_seq_one_letter_code
_entity_poly.pdbx_strand_id
1 'polypeptide(L)'
;MPPETSFKLLSKDLLCTFCLKIIENYKKEYDEHGNTFIEKLKKACNEYPNKLEAKRCLNGFTLEAMELLKNYDKHEVCQSVKLCKANEKPLPLEEFIEGSGEDKKPIPNNPLARKYDGTFL
;
A
#
# COMPACT_ATOMS: atom_id res chain seq x y z
N MET A 1 -11.63 -3.73 22.46
CA MET A 1 -11.79 -3.65 21.00
C MET A 1 -10.51 -3.09 20.42
N PRO A 2 -9.79 -3.81 19.55
CA PRO A 2 -8.71 -3.18 18.79
C PRO A 2 -9.31 -2.01 18.01
N PRO A 3 -8.66 -0.84 17.97
CA PRO A 3 -9.13 0.22 17.08
C PRO A 3 -9.13 -0.36 15.67
N GLU A 4 -10.31 -0.46 15.08
CA GLU A 4 -10.42 -0.47 13.63
C GLU A 4 -9.82 0.85 13.18
N THR A 5 -8.51 0.90 12.98
CA THR A 5 -7.84 1.93 12.19
C THR A 5 -8.38 1.73 10.79
N SER A 6 -9.60 2.21 10.60
CA SER A 6 -10.30 2.22 9.36
C SER A 6 -9.42 3.02 8.41
N PHE A 7 -9.09 2.44 7.26
CA PHE A 7 -8.46 3.09 6.12
C PHE A 7 -9.16 4.40 5.67
N LYS A 8 -10.24 4.82 6.34
CA LYS A 8 -10.90 6.13 6.24
C LYS A 8 -9.96 7.34 6.42
N LEU A 9 -8.75 7.16 6.94
CA LEU A 9 -7.79 8.26 7.11
C LEU A 9 -7.00 8.61 5.84
N LEU A 10 -6.95 7.73 4.84
CA LEU A 10 -6.50 8.14 3.52
C LEU A 10 -7.68 8.84 2.86
N SER A 11 -7.54 10.13 2.55
CA SER A 11 -8.50 10.81 1.69
C SER A 11 -8.65 9.97 0.40
N LYS A 12 -9.85 9.96 -0.18
CA LYS A 12 -10.07 9.20 -1.43
C LYS A 12 -9.06 9.58 -2.52
N ASP A 13 -8.58 10.82 -2.50
CA ASP A 13 -7.59 11.35 -3.43
C ASP A 13 -6.18 10.75 -3.19
N LEU A 14 -5.84 10.42 -1.93
CA LEU A 14 -4.59 9.72 -1.59
C LEU A 14 -4.62 8.24 -2.01
N LEU A 15 -5.79 7.61 -2.04
CA LEU A 15 -5.91 6.20 -2.45
C LEU A 15 -5.49 5.98 -3.91
N CYS A 16 -5.86 6.90 -4.81
CA CYS A 16 -5.46 6.81 -6.21
C CYS A 16 -3.95 6.93 -6.33
N THR A 17 -3.36 7.97 -5.74
CA THR A 17 -1.93 8.22 -5.81
C THR A 17 -1.13 7.06 -5.21
N PHE A 18 -1.57 6.53 -4.07
CA PHE A 18 -0.96 5.37 -3.44
C PHE A 18 -1.04 4.13 -4.33
N CYS A 19 -2.21 3.85 -4.90
CA CYS A 19 -2.37 2.72 -5.82
C CYS A 19 -1.42 2.84 -7.01
N LEU A 20 -1.41 3.99 -7.69
CA LEU A 20 -0.55 4.23 -8.85
C LEU A 20 0.93 3.99 -8.51
N LYS A 21 1.35 4.41 -7.31
CA LYS A 21 2.73 4.22 -6.85
C LYS A 21 3.05 2.78 -6.52
N ILE A 22 2.14 2.07 -5.87
CA ILE A 22 2.29 0.65 -5.55
C ILE A 22 2.37 -0.18 -6.84
N ILE A 23 1.47 0.06 -7.80
CA ILE A 23 1.49 -0.68 -9.07
C ILE A 23 2.78 -0.39 -9.85
N GLU A 24 3.21 0.87 -9.93
CA GLU A 24 4.50 1.23 -10.56
C GLU A 24 5.67 0.52 -9.89
N ASN A 25 5.71 0.50 -8.56
CA ASN A 25 6.75 -0.19 -7.80
C ASN A 25 6.72 -1.70 -8.03
N TYR A 26 5.53 -2.30 -8.05
CA TYR A 26 5.38 -3.74 -8.28
C TYR A 26 5.87 -4.15 -9.66
N LYS A 27 5.59 -3.34 -10.68
CA LYS A 27 6.11 -3.56 -12.04
C LYS A 27 7.63 -3.51 -12.06
N LYS A 28 8.21 -2.45 -11.49
CA LYS A 28 9.67 -2.27 -11.44
C LYS A 28 10.36 -3.43 -10.70
N GLU A 29 9.91 -3.75 -9.49
CA GLU A 29 10.49 -4.84 -8.69
C GLU A 29 10.32 -6.20 -9.38
N TYR A 30 9.19 -6.42 -10.06
CA TYR A 30 9.00 -7.64 -10.83
C TYR A 30 9.91 -7.71 -12.06
N ASP A 31 10.15 -6.61 -12.76
CA ASP A 31 11.11 -6.55 -13.87
C ASP A 31 12.55 -6.81 -13.42
N GLU A 32 12.93 -6.31 -12.24
CA GLU A 32 14.28 -6.45 -11.69
C GLU A 32 14.53 -7.81 -11.00
N HIS A 33 13.51 -8.41 -10.40
CA HIS A 33 13.69 -9.58 -9.52
C HIS A 33 12.83 -10.80 -9.88
N GLY A 34 11.88 -10.65 -10.81
CA GLY A 34 11.01 -11.73 -11.29
C GLY A 34 10.37 -12.52 -10.15
N ASN A 35 10.53 -13.84 -10.19
CA ASN A 35 9.92 -14.75 -9.22
C ASN A 35 10.37 -14.49 -7.76
N THR A 36 11.57 -13.94 -7.54
CA THR A 36 12.04 -13.62 -6.18
C THR A 36 11.16 -12.56 -5.51
N PHE A 37 10.66 -11.59 -6.28
CA PHE A 37 9.74 -10.58 -5.77
C PHE A 37 8.37 -11.18 -5.41
N ILE A 38 7.87 -12.12 -6.21
CA ILE A 38 6.62 -12.84 -5.91
C ILE A 38 6.71 -13.57 -4.57
N GLU A 39 7.81 -14.30 -4.33
CA GLU A 39 8.01 -15.02 -3.07
C GLU A 39 8.14 -14.06 -1.87
N LYS A 40 8.72 -12.88 -2.06
CA LYS A 40 8.74 -11.80 -1.06
C LYS A 40 7.32 -11.33 -0.71
N LEU A 41 6.46 -11.11 -1.71
CA LEU A 41 5.06 -10.72 -1.50
C LEU A 41 4.26 -11.83 -0.79
N LYS A 42 4.42 -13.09 -1.21
CA LYS A 42 3.79 -14.24 -0.55
C LYS A 42 4.22 -14.40 0.90
N LYS A 43 5.49 -14.11 1.22
CA LYS A 43 5.96 -14.13 2.61
C LYS A 43 5.19 -13.13 3.47
N ALA A 44 4.93 -11.93 2.97
CA ALA A 44 4.12 -10.92 3.67
C ALA A 44 2.66 -11.38 3.85
N CYS A 45 2.12 -12.21 2.95
CA CYS A 45 0.78 -12.79 3.12
C CYS A 45 0.62 -13.67 4.36
N ASN A 46 1.72 -14.24 4.89
CA ASN A 46 1.67 -15.06 6.11
C ASN A 46 1.52 -14.21 7.39
N GLU A 47 1.66 -12.89 7.30
CA GLU A 47 1.48 -11.97 8.43
C GLU A 47 0.00 -11.67 8.70
N TYR A 48 -0.90 -12.01 7.76
CA TYR A 48 -2.33 -11.84 7.96
C TYR A 48 -2.84 -12.78 9.08
N PRO A 49 -3.50 -12.26 10.12
CA PRO A 49 -4.00 -13.10 11.23
C PRO A 49 -5.14 -14.03 10.80
N ASN A 50 -5.88 -13.64 9.76
CA ASN A 50 -6.97 -14.42 9.22
C ASN A 50 -6.47 -15.34 8.09
N LYS A 51 -6.62 -16.66 8.28
CA LYS A 51 -6.19 -17.68 7.31
C LYS A 51 -6.85 -17.54 5.94
N LEU A 52 -8.10 -17.08 5.86
CA LEU A 52 -8.80 -16.87 4.60
C LEU A 52 -8.18 -15.69 3.83
N GLU A 53 -7.88 -14.59 4.53
CA GLU A 53 -7.21 -13.43 3.92
C GLU A 53 -5.77 -13.75 3.52
N ALA A 54 -5.04 -14.48 4.36
CA ALA A 54 -3.71 -15.00 4.02
C ALA A 54 -3.76 -15.84 2.73
N LYS A 55 -4.73 -16.76 2.62
CA LYS A 55 -4.91 -17.60 1.42
C LYS A 55 -5.27 -16.79 0.17
N ARG A 56 -6.13 -15.77 0.29
CA ARG A 56 -6.47 -14.86 -0.81
C ARG A 56 -5.25 -14.09 -1.30
N CYS A 57 -4.46 -13.56 -0.36
CA CYS A 57 -3.20 -12.86 -0.65
C CYS A 57 -2.21 -13.79 -1.38
N LEU A 58 -1.99 -15.01 -0.85
CA LEU A 58 -1.08 -15.99 -1.46
C LEU A 58 -1.49 -16.36 -2.89
N ASN A 59 -2.79 -16.53 -3.12
CA ASN A 59 -3.34 -16.88 -4.43
C ASN A 59 -3.35 -15.71 -5.43
N GLY A 60 -3.23 -14.46 -4.95
CA GLY A 60 -3.21 -13.27 -5.81
C GLY A 60 -1.84 -13.04 -6.47
N PHE A 61 -0.75 -13.47 -5.83
CA PHE A 61 0.61 -13.26 -6.32
C PHE A 61 1.12 -14.49 -7.09
N THR A 62 0.66 -14.65 -8.33
CA THR A 62 1.11 -15.68 -9.26
C THR A 62 1.98 -15.07 -10.36
N LEU A 63 2.79 -15.91 -11.04
CA LEU A 63 3.58 -15.47 -12.20
C LEU A 63 2.69 -14.88 -13.29
N GLU A 64 1.59 -15.57 -13.61
CA GLU A 64 0.62 -15.12 -14.60
C GLU A 64 0.00 -13.77 -14.22
N ALA A 65 -0.39 -13.58 -12.94
CA ALA A 65 -0.95 -12.31 -12.48
C ALA A 65 0.06 -11.16 -12.56
N MET A 66 1.34 -11.41 -12.26
CA MET A 66 2.39 -10.39 -12.35
C MET A 66 2.75 -10.04 -13.80
N GLU A 67 2.84 -11.03 -14.70
CA GLU A 67 3.00 -10.79 -16.14
C GLU A 67 1.82 -10.00 -16.72
N LEU A 68 0.60 -10.31 -16.29
CA LEU A 68 -0.57 -9.54 -16.67
C LEU A 68 -0.46 -8.11 -16.15
N LEU A 69 -0.16 -7.94 -14.85
CA LEU A 69 -0.03 -6.62 -14.22
C LEU A 69 1.01 -5.75 -14.93
N LYS A 70 2.16 -6.33 -15.30
CA LYS A 70 3.23 -5.65 -16.02
C LYS A 70 2.74 -4.97 -17.31
N ASN A 71 1.93 -5.69 -18.09
CA ASN A 71 1.44 -5.24 -19.40
C ASN A 71 0.24 -4.28 -19.33
N TYR A 72 -0.48 -4.23 -18.20
CA TYR A 72 -1.67 -3.39 -18.05
C TYR A 72 -1.32 -1.96 -17.71
N ASP A 73 -2.10 -0.97 -18.15
CA ASP A 73 -1.87 0.40 -17.70
C ASP A 73 -2.13 0.53 -16.18
N LYS A 74 -1.25 1.23 -15.46
CA LYS A 74 -1.35 1.35 -13.99
C LYS A 74 -2.62 2.09 -13.56
N HIS A 75 -3.10 3.03 -14.38
CA HIS A 75 -4.31 3.78 -14.12
C HIS A 75 -5.54 2.90 -14.33
N GLU A 76 -5.59 2.12 -15.40
CA GLU A 76 -6.66 1.13 -15.63
C GLU A 76 -6.76 0.11 -14.48
N VAL A 77 -5.62 -0.38 -13.98
CA VAL A 77 -5.58 -1.27 -12.82
C VAL A 77 -6.20 -0.58 -11.60
N CYS A 78 -5.75 0.63 -11.26
CA CYS A 78 -6.25 1.37 -10.09
C CYS A 78 -7.72 1.81 -10.23
N GLN A 79 -8.19 2.08 -11.45
CA GLN A 79 -9.61 2.29 -11.73
C GLN A 79 -10.44 1.02 -11.51
N SER A 80 -9.95 -0.14 -11.96
CA SER A 80 -10.67 -1.41 -11.84
C SER A 80 -10.95 -1.80 -10.39
N VAL A 81 -10.03 -1.48 -9.48
CA VAL A 81 -10.17 -1.67 -8.03
C VAL A 81 -10.81 -0.46 -7.33
N LYS A 82 -11.33 0.51 -8.10
CA LYS A 82 -12.04 1.71 -7.62
C LYS A 82 -11.19 2.60 -6.68
N LEU A 83 -9.88 2.57 -6.84
CA LEU A 83 -8.95 3.44 -6.12
C LEU A 83 -8.67 4.73 -6.89
N CYS A 84 -8.86 4.75 -8.21
CA CYS A 84 -8.83 5.96 -9.05
C CYS A 84 -10.17 6.16 -9.77
N LYS A 85 -10.55 7.42 -9.98
CA LYS A 85 -11.58 7.82 -10.95
C LYS A 85 -11.00 7.87 -12.36
N ALA A 86 -11.87 7.87 -13.36
CA ALA A 86 -11.48 8.09 -14.75
C ALA A 86 -10.67 9.39 -14.90
N ASN A 87 -9.50 9.31 -15.51
CA ASN A 87 -8.59 10.44 -15.75
C ASN A 87 -8.09 11.20 -14.49
N GLU A 88 -8.19 10.60 -13.30
CA GLU A 88 -7.63 11.18 -12.07
C GLU A 88 -6.10 11.27 -12.15
N LYS A 89 -5.52 12.44 -11.88
CA LYS A 89 -4.07 12.60 -11.88
C LYS A 89 -3.51 12.29 -10.49
N PRO A 90 -2.31 11.69 -10.38
CA PRO A 90 -1.65 11.55 -9.08
C PRO A 90 -1.41 12.92 -8.45
N LEU A 91 -1.54 13.00 -7.12
CA LEU A 91 -1.18 14.20 -6.37
C LEU A 91 0.33 14.46 -6.49
N PRO A 92 0.77 15.74 -6.52
CA PRO A 92 2.19 16.09 -6.49
C PRO A 92 2.89 15.51 -5.25
N LEU A 93 4.19 15.25 -5.35
CA LEU A 93 4.97 14.64 -4.27
C LEU A 93 5.04 15.56 -3.03
N GLU A 94 4.89 16.87 -3.25
CA GLU A 94 5.02 17.93 -2.26
C GLU A 94 3.87 17.92 -1.23
N GLU A 95 2.67 17.46 -1.62
CA GLU A 95 1.50 17.41 -0.72
C GLU A 95 1.60 16.29 0.35
N PHE A 96 2.53 15.34 0.21
CA PHE A 96 2.73 14.29 1.21
C PHE A 96 3.50 14.74 2.45
N ILE A 97 4.26 15.85 2.35
CA ILE A 97 5.04 16.40 3.47
C ILE A 97 4.29 17.54 4.16
N GLU A 98 3.38 18.24 3.48
CA GLU A 98 2.67 19.39 4.03
C GLU A 98 1.25 19.05 4.53
N GLY A 99 1.20 18.08 5.44
CA GLY A 99 0.17 18.06 6.48
C GLY A 99 0.39 19.21 7.47
N SER A 100 0.07 20.42 7.03
CA SER A 100 -0.49 21.54 7.79
C SER A 100 0.03 21.71 9.22
N GLY A 101 1.14 22.43 9.35
CA GLY A 101 1.50 23.05 10.62
C GLY A 101 0.54 24.20 10.93
N GLU A 102 -0.43 23.97 11.80
CA GLU A 102 -1.02 25.00 12.68
C GLU A 102 -1.47 24.31 13.98
N ASP A 103 -1.01 24.87 15.10
CA ASP A 103 -1.24 24.46 16.50
C ASP A 103 -0.71 23.09 16.98
N LYS A 104 0.58 23.08 17.34
CA LYS A 104 1.17 22.14 18.29
C LYS A 104 0.50 22.30 19.67
N LYS A 105 -0.66 21.68 19.88
CA LYS A 105 -0.96 21.10 21.20
C LYS A 105 -0.39 19.68 21.21
N PRO A 106 0.54 19.35 22.14
CA PRO A 106 1.04 17.98 22.26
C PRO A 106 -0.16 17.07 22.54
N ILE A 107 -0.47 16.15 21.63
CA ILE A 107 -1.41 15.07 21.92
C ILE A 107 -0.71 14.16 22.93
N PRO A 108 -1.14 14.13 24.21
CA PRO A 108 -0.53 13.23 25.17
C PRO A 108 -0.95 11.81 24.81
N ASN A 109 0.03 10.90 24.73
CA ASN A 109 -0.16 9.47 24.52
C ASN A 109 -0.74 9.07 23.15
N ASN A 110 0.06 9.21 22.08
CA ASN A 110 -0.09 8.31 20.94
C ASN A 110 0.72 7.02 21.19
N PRO A 111 0.09 5.88 21.53
CA PRO A 111 0.80 4.61 21.78
C PRO A 111 1.48 4.03 20.52
N LEU A 112 1.21 4.55 19.32
CA LEU A 112 1.89 4.11 18.09
C LEU A 112 3.26 4.76 17.89
N ALA A 113 3.50 5.95 18.47
CA ALA A 113 4.82 6.58 18.40
C ALA A 113 5.89 5.86 19.24
N ARG A 114 5.47 5.04 20.22
CA ARG A 114 6.37 4.33 21.15
C ARG A 114 6.90 2.98 20.63
N LYS A 115 6.53 2.53 19.44
CA LYS A 115 6.92 1.18 18.97
C LYS A 115 8.16 1.12 18.07
N TYR A 116 8.89 2.22 17.89
CA TYR A 116 10.15 2.21 17.13
C TYR A 116 11.36 2.78 17.90
N ASP A 117 11.32 2.75 19.23
CA ASP A 117 12.52 2.88 20.07
C ASP A 117 12.64 1.62 20.94
N GLY A 118 13.53 0.71 20.57
CA GLY A 118 13.74 -0.52 21.35
C GLY A 118 14.58 -1.59 20.67
N THR A 119 15.87 -1.28 20.53
CA THR A 119 17.03 -2.20 20.66
C THR A 119 16.95 -3.54 19.94
N PHE A 120 17.64 -3.60 18.78
CA PHE A 120 18.24 -4.84 18.30
C PHE A 120 19.22 -5.34 19.36
N LEU A 121 18.95 -6.52 19.93
CA LEU A 121 19.92 -7.30 20.69
C LEU A 121 21.09 -7.72 19.79
#